data_AF-A0A937R8D6-F1
#
_entry.id   AF-A0A937R8D6-F1
#
_cell.length_a   1.000
_cell.length_b   1.000
_cell.length_c   1.000
_cell.angle_alpha   90.00
_cell.angle_beta   90.00
_cell.angle_gamma   90.00
#
_symmetry.space_group_name_H-M   'P 1'
#
loop_
_entity.id
_entity.type
_entity.pdbx_description
1 polymer ?
#
loop_
_entity_poly.entity_id
_entity_poly.type
_entity_poly.pdbx_seq_one_letter_code
_entity_poly.pdbx_strand_id
1 'polypeptide(L)'
;MPGLFGVNLDVTWQLSSDLKAIRAALTSLGSDFNGLDGQSGSSRVESALDRFVRDSSDSRGNLDKLLERAIGLLDGLIEGTAAVDTALVQALGPAPGPAPAAAP
;
A
#
# COMPACT_ATOMS: atom_id res chain seq x y z
N MET A 1 -6.71 18.50 6.36
CA MET A 1 -5.62 19.49 6.47
C MET A 1 -4.34 18.77 6.10
N PRO A 2 -3.58 19.16 5.06
CA PRO A 2 -2.26 18.58 4.81
C PRO A 2 -1.39 18.83 6.05
N GLY A 3 -0.69 17.80 6.54
CA GLY A 3 0.22 17.94 7.67
C GLY A 3 1.37 18.91 7.34
N LEU A 4 2.14 19.29 8.36
CA LEU A 4 3.26 20.25 8.27
C LEU A 4 4.28 19.94 7.14
N PHE A 5 4.31 18.70 6.64
CA PHE A 5 5.18 18.21 5.56
C PHE A 5 4.54 18.21 4.16
N GLY A 6 3.34 18.76 3.98
CA GLY A 6 2.65 18.77 2.68
C GLY A 6 2.14 17.40 2.21
N VAL A 7 2.28 16.36 3.04
CA VAL A 7 1.71 15.03 2.80
C VAL A 7 0.26 15.04 3.26
N ASN A 8 -0.66 14.72 2.34
CA ASN A 8 -2.04 14.47 2.68
C ASN A 8 -2.18 12.98 3.07
N LEU A 9 -2.15 12.73 4.37
CA LEU A 9 -2.18 11.39 4.94
C LEU A 9 -3.41 10.59 4.52
N ASP A 10 -4.58 11.24 4.38
CA ASP A 10 -5.80 10.58 3.92
C ASP A 10 -5.64 10.07 2.47
N VAL A 11 -5.04 10.88 1.60
CA VAL A 11 -4.75 10.49 0.20
C VAL A 11 -3.71 9.38 0.13
N THR A 12 -2.68 9.43 0.99
CA THR A 12 -1.64 8.39 1.06
C THR A 12 -2.20 7.06 1.56
N TRP A 13 -3.09 7.10 2.55
CA TRP A 13 -3.83 5.93 3.03
C TRP A 13 -4.75 5.34 1.97
N GLN A 14 -5.53 6.20 1.30
CA GLN A 14 -6.42 5.80 0.22
C GLN A 14 -5.63 5.10 -0.89
N LEU A 15 -4.49 5.67 -1.30
CA LEU A 15 -3.62 5.08 -2.31
C LEU A 15 -3.04 3.72 -1.87
N SER A 16 -2.61 3.59 -0.60
CA SER A 16 -2.16 2.30 -0.05
C SER A 16 -3.29 1.25 -0.08
N SER A 17 -4.52 1.65 0.24
CA SER A 17 -5.71 0.78 0.18
C SER A 17 -6.03 0.34 -1.25
N ASP A 18 -6.01 1.26 -2.21
CA ASP A 18 -6.27 0.97 -3.61
C ASP A 18 -5.23 0.00 -4.19
N LEU A 19 -3.95 0.18 -3.86
CA LEU A 19 -2.87 -0.73 -4.27
C LEU A 19 -3.04 -2.13 -3.66
N LYS A 20 -3.50 -2.24 -2.41
CA LYS A 20 -3.83 -3.52 -1.77
C LYS A 20 -5.01 -4.21 -2.46
N ALA A 21 -6.05 -3.46 -2.86
CA ALA A 21 -7.18 -3.99 -3.61
C ALA A 21 -6.77 -4.49 -5.00
N ILE A 22 -5.94 -3.73 -5.72
CA ILE A 22 -5.38 -4.15 -7.02
C ILE A 22 -4.56 -5.43 -6.88
N ARG A 23 -3.73 -5.54 -5.83
CA ARG A 23 -2.95 -6.75 -5.54
C ARG A 23 -3.88 -7.97 -5.37
N ALA A 24 -4.94 -7.83 -4.57
CA ALA A 24 -5.91 -8.91 -4.35
C ALA A 24 -6.64 -9.32 -5.63
N ALA A 25 -7.03 -8.36 -6.48
CA ALA A 25 -7.66 -8.63 -7.76
C ALA A 25 -6.73 -9.39 -8.73
N LEU A 26 -5.43 -9.03 -8.76
CA LEU A 26 -4.42 -9.73 -9.56
C LEU A 26 -4.22 -11.18 -9.10
N THR A 27 -4.24 -11.41 -7.79
CA THR A 27 -4.17 -12.77 -7.21
C THR A 27 -5.39 -13.60 -7.61
N SER A 28 -6.61 -13.04 -7.49
CA SER A 28 -7.84 -13.73 -7.88
C SER A 28 -7.85 -14.10 -9.36
N LEU A 29 -7.44 -13.17 -10.23
CA LEU A 29 -7.35 -13.43 -11.67
C LEU A 29 -6.32 -14.54 -11.97
N GLY A 30 -5.22 -14.60 -11.22
CA GLY A 30 -4.27 -15.71 -11.24
C GLY A 30 -4.94 -17.06 -11.02
N SER A 31 -5.76 -17.16 -9.98
CA SER A 31 -6.50 -18.38 -9.63
C SER A 31 -7.52 -18.79 -10.69
N ASP A 32 -8.23 -17.83 -11.28
CA ASP A 32 -9.22 -18.09 -12.33
C ASP A 32 -8.59 -18.69 -13.59
N PHE A 33 -7.46 -18.15 -14.04
CA PHE A 33 -6.73 -18.69 -15.19
C PHE A 33 -6.16 -20.08 -14.94
N ASN A 34 -5.69 -20.34 -13.71
CA ASN A 34 -5.18 -21.66 -13.32
C ASN A 34 -6.31 -22.72 -13.27
N GLY A 35 -7.57 -22.29 -13.10
CA GLY A 35 -8.75 -23.15 -13.13
C GLY A 35 -9.27 -23.49 -14.53
N LEU A 36 -8.80 -22.81 -15.59
CA LEU A 36 -9.20 -23.05 -16.98
C LEU A 36 -8.35 -24.11 -17.70
N ASP A 37 -7.33 -24.63 -17.02
CA ASP A 37 -6.41 -25.61 -17.60
C ASP A 37 -7.14 -26.94 -17.90
N GLY A 38 -6.99 -27.44 -19.14
CA GLY A 38 -7.64 -28.68 -19.61
C GLY A 38 -9.08 -28.56 -20.14
N GLN A 39 -9.66 -27.34 -20.26
CA GLN A 39 -11.04 -27.16 -20.70
C GLN A 39 -11.23 -27.01 -22.22
N SER A 40 -10.15 -26.81 -22.99
CA SER A 40 -10.25 -26.46 -24.42
C SER A 40 -10.34 -27.66 -25.36
N GLY A 41 -9.95 -28.87 -24.92
CA GLY A 41 -9.97 -30.10 -25.72
C GLY A 41 -9.02 -30.10 -26.93
N SER A 42 -8.17 -29.08 -27.07
CA SER A 42 -7.22 -28.93 -28.17
C SER A 42 -5.81 -28.74 -27.62
N SER A 43 -4.91 -29.67 -27.95
CA SER A 43 -3.52 -29.64 -27.50
C SER A 43 -2.75 -28.39 -27.92
N ARG A 44 -3.14 -27.76 -29.05
CA ARG A 44 -2.58 -26.47 -29.50
C ARG A 44 -3.07 -25.30 -28.66
N VAL A 45 -4.35 -25.30 -28.31
CA VAL A 45 -4.95 -24.24 -27.48
C VAL A 45 -4.43 -24.36 -26.06
N GLU A 46 -4.34 -25.58 -25.51
CA GLU A 46 -3.73 -25.85 -24.21
C GLU A 46 -2.27 -25.38 -24.17
N SER A 47 -1.45 -25.71 -25.16
CA SER A 47 -0.06 -25.25 -25.22
C SER A 47 0.08 -23.72 -25.30
N ALA A 48 -0.89 -23.04 -25.93
CA ALA A 48 -0.91 -21.58 -26.02
C ALA A 48 -1.41 -20.96 -24.71
N LEU A 49 -2.42 -21.56 -24.07
CA LEU A 49 -2.93 -21.17 -22.77
C LEU A 49 -1.84 -21.30 -21.71
N ASP A 50 -1.13 -22.43 -21.69
CA ASP A 50 -0.07 -22.72 -20.73
C ASP A 50 1.10 -21.73 -20.87
N ARG A 51 1.52 -21.41 -22.11
CA ARG A 51 2.49 -20.32 -22.34
C ARG A 51 1.96 -18.96 -21.87
N PHE A 52 0.72 -18.64 -22.19
CA PHE A 52 0.11 -17.37 -21.82
C PHE A 52 0.00 -17.22 -20.30
N VAL A 53 -0.45 -18.26 -19.59
CA VAL A 53 -0.52 -18.31 -18.13
C VAL A 53 0.87 -18.17 -17.53
N ARG A 54 1.87 -18.89 -18.06
CA ARG A 54 3.25 -18.81 -17.57
C ARG A 54 3.85 -17.42 -17.72
N ASP A 55 3.72 -16.81 -18.90
CA ASP A 55 4.22 -15.45 -19.17
C ASP A 55 3.47 -14.38 -18.36
N SER A 56 2.16 -14.54 -18.24
CA SER A 56 1.32 -13.69 -17.39
C SER A 56 1.65 -13.86 -15.90
N SER A 57 1.98 -15.08 -15.46
CA SER A 57 2.31 -15.37 -14.06
C SER A 57 3.63 -14.71 -13.64
N ASP A 58 4.65 -14.75 -14.50
CA ASP A 58 5.92 -14.05 -14.24
C ASP A 58 5.72 -12.54 -14.17
N SER A 59 4.95 -11.98 -15.12
CA SER A 59 4.57 -10.56 -15.11
C SER A 59 3.77 -10.17 -13.86
N ARG A 60 2.81 -11.00 -13.43
CA ARG A 60 2.02 -10.80 -12.20
C ARG A 60 2.89 -10.89 -10.96
N GLY A 61 3.84 -11.83 -10.90
CA GLY A 61 4.78 -11.96 -9.79
C GLY A 61 5.72 -10.75 -9.66
N ASN A 62 6.15 -10.18 -10.78
CA ASN A 62 6.93 -8.93 -10.77
C ASN A 62 6.08 -7.73 -10.31
N LEU A 63 4.85 -7.62 -10.81
CA LEU A 63 3.90 -6.60 -10.36
C LEU A 63 3.56 -6.73 -8.87
N ASP A 64 3.37 -7.94 -8.36
CA ASP A 64 3.10 -8.19 -6.94
C ASP A 64 4.21 -7.65 -6.04
N LYS A 65 5.48 -7.90 -6.40
CA LYS A 65 6.66 -7.38 -5.68
C LYS A 65 6.75 -5.85 -5.73
N LEU A 66 6.43 -5.25 -6.88
CA LEU A 66 6.43 -3.80 -7.03
C LEU A 66 5.32 -3.16 -6.19
N LEU A 67 4.12 -3.74 -6.17
CA LEU A 67 3.00 -3.30 -5.35
C LEU A 67 3.33 -3.44 -3.86
N GLU A 68 3.89 -4.56 -3.44
CA GLU A 68 4.33 -4.79 -2.05
C GLU A 68 5.37 -3.76 -1.60
N ARG A 69 6.36 -3.47 -2.45
CA ARG A 69 7.35 -2.41 -2.17
C ARG A 69 6.69 -1.03 -2.09
N ALA A 70 5.80 -0.70 -3.02
CA ALA A 70 5.11 0.60 -3.03
C ALA A 70 4.24 0.78 -1.78
N ILE A 71 3.50 -0.24 -1.39
CA ILE A 71 2.71 -0.28 -0.16
C ILE A 71 3.61 -0.05 1.06
N GLY A 72 4.73 -0.78 1.17
CA GLY A 72 5.65 -0.62 2.30
C GLY A 72 6.25 0.77 2.40
N LEU A 73 6.56 1.41 1.26
CA LEU A 73 7.06 2.78 1.24
C LEU A 73 5.98 3.79 1.67
N LEU A 74 4.73 3.61 1.25
CA LEU A 74 3.61 4.47 1.66
C LEU A 74 3.30 4.32 3.14
N ASP A 75 3.24 3.07 3.64
CA ASP A 75 2.97 2.78 5.04
C ASP A 75 4.10 3.36 5.93
N GLY A 76 5.37 3.23 5.50
CA GLY A 76 6.51 3.85 6.20
C GLY A 76 6.50 5.39 6.16
N LEU A 77 6.04 6.01 5.06
CA LEU A 77 5.88 7.46 4.98
C LEU A 77 4.80 7.95 5.95
N ILE A 78 3.67 7.24 6.04
CA ILE A 78 2.57 7.53 6.97
C ILE A 78 3.07 7.46 8.41
N GLU A 79 3.75 6.36 8.77
CA GLU A 79 4.25 6.16 10.13
C GLU A 79 5.32 7.19 10.50
N GLY A 80 6.26 7.48 9.58
CA GLY A 80 7.31 8.47 9.80
C GLY A 80 6.76 9.89 9.96
N THR A 81 5.79 10.28 9.13
CA THR A 81 5.16 11.62 9.25
C THR A 81 4.36 11.76 10.54
N ALA A 82 3.62 10.74 10.96
CA ALA A 82 2.91 10.73 12.24
C ALA A 82 3.85 10.79 13.45
N ALA A 83 4.98 10.08 13.39
CA ALA A 83 6.00 10.11 14.44
C ALA A 83 6.64 11.49 14.58
N VAL A 84 6.96 12.15 13.47
CA VAL A 84 7.50 13.51 13.49
C VAL A 84 6.48 14.51 14.00
N ASP A 85 5.22 14.43 13.57
CA ASP A 85 4.15 15.30 14.06
C ASP A 85 3.97 15.19 15.58
N THR A 86 3.95 13.95 16.09
CA THR A 86 3.88 13.67 17.54
C THR A 86 5.08 14.26 18.28
N ALA A 87 6.30 14.07 17.76
CA ALA A 87 7.51 14.62 18.36
C ALA A 87 7.49 16.15 18.38
N LEU A 88 6.96 16.78 17.33
CA LEU A 88 6.82 18.23 17.23
C LEU A 88 5.82 18.77 18.26
N VAL A 89 4.66 18.12 18.42
CA VAL A 89 3.66 18.47 19.44
C VAL A 89 4.23 18.34 20.84
N GLN A 90 5.05 17.33 21.12
CA GLN A 90 5.72 17.18 22.41
C GLN A 90 6.79 18.25 22.64
N ALA A 91 7.59 18.58 21.62
CA ALA A 91 8.62 19.61 21.71
C ALA A 91 8.04 21.04 21.84
N LEU A 92 6.89 21.29 21.21
CA LEU A 92 6.15 22.56 21.25
C LEU A 92 5.09 22.58 22.36
N GLY A 93 5.11 21.61 23.29
CA GLY A 93 4.17 21.49 24.39
C GLY A 93 3.92 22.82 25.12
N PRO A 94 2.76 22.96 25.81
CA PRO A 94 2.26 24.24 26.28
C PRO A 94 3.34 24.97 27.08
N ALA A 95 3.65 26.21 26.68
CA ALA A 95 4.50 27.09 27.46
C ALA A 95 3.99 27.07 28.92
N PRO A 96 4.85 26.88 29.93
CA PRO A 96 4.41 26.94 31.31
C PRO A 96 3.73 28.30 31.51
N GLY A 97 2.41 28.25 31.71
CA GLY A 97 1.64 29.45 32.03
C GLY A 97 2.23 30.10 33.27
N PRO A 98 2.23 31.45 33.37
CA PRO A 98 2.85 32.15 34.47
C PRO A 98 2.32 31.57 35.79
N ALA A 99 3.23 31.10 36.64
CA ALA A 99 2.92 30.55 37.94
C ALA A 99 2.01 31.53 38.71
N PRO A 100 0.95 31.07 39.39
CA PRO A 100 0.10 31.96 40.16
C PRO A 100 0.97 32.65 41.21
N ALA A 101 1.11 33.97 41.08
CA ALA A 101 1.76 34.80 42.08
C ALA A 101 0.99 34.59 43.39
N ALA A 102 1.62 33.91 44.35
CA ALA A 102 1.14 33.86 45.72
C ALA A 102 1.07 35.32 46.22
N ALA A 103 -0.16 35.84 46.33
CA ALA A 103 -0.45 37.11 46.95
C ALA A 103 -0.23 37.01 48.48
N PRO A 104 0.18 38.11 49.14
CA PRO A 104 0.83 38.13 50.46
C PRO A 104 -0.06 37.72 51.63
#